data_AF-A0A848LT23-F1
#
_entry.id   AF-A0A848LT23-F1
#
_cell.length_a   1.000
_cell.length_b   1.000
_cell.length_c   1.000
_cell.angle_alpha   90.00
_cell.angle_beta   90.00
_cell.angle_gamma   90.00
#
_symmetry.space_group_name_H-M   'P 1'
#
loop_
_entity.id
_entity.type
_entity.pdbx_description
1 polymer ?
#
loop_
_entity_poly.entity_id
_entity_poly.type
_entity_poly.pdbx_seq_one_letter_code
_entity_poly.pdbx_strand_id
1 'polypeptide(L)'
;MTLEELVNQFAENVAAQTDAIWRGDAKTGNKHARKYISAFDKLRDHGDNGREALTVLFNHPRMDVRVMAAAYLLRYRTNEAIAVLAEAAKGEGFVPFKAGQALKRWEEGTWALDPE
;
A
#
# COMPACT_ATOMS: atom_id res chain seq x y z
N MET A 1 1.14 6.40 19.63
CA MET A 1 0.60 6.88 18.36
C MET A 1 -0.81 6.36 18.22
N THR A 2 -1.72 7.15 17.70
CA THR A 2 -3.07 6.69 17.35
C THR A 2 -3.04 5.92 16.02
N LEU A 3 -4.09 5.13 15.76
CA LEU A 3 -4.24 4.47 14.45
C LEU A 3 -4.30 5.49 13.31
N GLU A 4 -4.98 6.63 13.52
CA GLU A 4 -5.06 7.73 12.56
C GLU A 4 -3.68 8.32 12.22
N GLU A 5 -2.82 8.55 13.22
CA GLU A 5 -1.46 9.04 12.99
C GLU A 5 -0.63 8.04 12.17
N LEU A 6 -0.80 6.73 12.42
CA LEU A 6 -0.10 5.68 11.68
C LEU A 6 -0.58 5.60 10.23
N VAL A 7 -1.90 5.69 10.00
CA VAL A 7 -2.50 5.72 8.66
C VAL A 7 -2.02 6.94 7.87
N ASN A 8 -1.99 8.12 8.50
CA ASN A 8 -1.47 9.34 7.88
C ASN A 8 0.01 9.20 7.53
N GLN A 9 0.84 8.67 8.44
CA GLN A 9 2.25 8.42 8.14
C GLN A 9 2.44 7.42 7.01
N PHE A 10 1.61 6.37 6.93
CA PHE A 10 1.65 5.45 5.80
C PHE A 10 1.39 6.19 4.49
N ALA A 11 0.27 6.93 4.41
CA ALA A 11 -0.13 7.66 3.20
C ALA A 11 0.91 8.68 2.75
N GLU A 12 1.41 9.53 3.66
CA GLU A 12 2.41 10.56 3.37
C GLU A 12 3.71 9.97 2.86
N ASN A 13 4.18 8.87 3.47
CA ASN A 13 5.43 8.24 3.06
C ASN A 13 5.29 7.44 1.76
N VAL A 14 4.11 6.88 1.45
CA VAL A 14 3.87 6.27 0.13
C VAL A 14 3.88 7.33 -0.97
N ALA A 15 3.20 8.46 -0.76
CA ALA A 15 3.22 9.57 -1.70
C ALA A 15 4.65 10.10 -1.91
N ALA A 16 5.38 10.35 -0.82
CA ALA A 16 6.75 10.85 -0.87
C ALA A 16 7.73 9.86 -1.51
N GLN A 17 7.56 8.55 -1.29
CA GLN A 17 8.33 7.51 -1.99
C GLN A 17 8.07 7.62 -3.50
N THR A 18 6.81 7.66 -3.91
CA THR A 18 6.43 7.68 -5.32
C THR A 18 6.99 8.93 -6.00
N ASP A 19 6.85 10.09 -5.39
CA ASP A 19 7.40 11.36 -5.90
C ASP A 19 8.93 11.32 -6.01
N ALA A 20 9.63 10.67 -5.06
CA ALA A 20 11.08 10.50 -5.13
C ALA A 20 11.50 9.57 -6.28
N ILE A 21 10.76 8.46 -6.50
CA ILE A 21 11.01 7.55 -7.62
C ILE A 21 10.84 8.28 -8.96
N TRP A 22 9.79 9.10 -9.11
CA TRP A 22 9.57 9.90 -10.32
C TRP A 22 10.71 10.88 -10.62
N ARG A 23 11.40 11.37 -9.58
CA ARG A 23 12.58 12.24 -9.72
C ARG A 23 13.90 11.46 -9.88
N GLY A 24 13.86 10.12 -9.91
CA GLY A 24 15.06 9.28 -9.94
C GLY A 24 15.85 9.24 -8.63
N ASP A 25 15.27 9.72 -7.52
CA ASP A 25 15.91 9.74 -6.20
C ASP A 25 15.58 8.47 -5.39
N ALA A 26 16.26 7.38 -5.77
CA ALA A 26 16.08 6.08 -5.12
C ALA A 26 16.46 6.11 -3.63
N LYS A 27 17.42 6.95 -3.22
CA LYS A 27 17.86 7.04 -1.83
C LYS A 27 16.76 7.61 -0.94
N THR A 28 16.14 8.70 -1.36
CA THR A 28 15.00 9.30 -0.64
C THR A 28 13.77 8.40 -0.74
N GLY A 29 13.50 7.79 -1.91
CA GLY A 29 12.44 6.80 -2.08
C GLY A 29 12.55 5.66 -1.06
N ASN A 30 13.73 5.04 -0.93
CA ASN A 30 13.96 3.95 0.02
C ASN A 30 13.83 4.39 1.49
N LYS A 31 14.17 5.65 1.81
CA LYS A 31 13.95 6.20 3.15
C LYS A 31 12.46 6.27 3.50
N HIS A 32 11.64 6.77 2.58
CA HIS A 32 10.19 6.80 2.76
C HIS A 32 9.58 5.39 2.75
N ALA A 33 10.14 4.48 1.95
CA ALA A 33 9.73 3.08 1.96
C ALA A 33 9.78 2.45 3.35
N ARG A 34 10.95 2.56 4.01
CA ARG A 34 11.15 2.05 5.37
C ARG A 34 10.18 2.67 6.38
N LYS A 35 9.80 3.93 6.18
CA LYS A 35 8.87 4.64 7.08
C LYS A 35 7.44 4.12 6.94
N TYR A 36 6.89 3.99 5.73
CA TYR A 36 5.54 3.45 5.60
C TYR A 36 5.47 1.97 5.97
N ILE A 37 6.54 1.19 5.72
CA ILE A 37 6.65 -0.20 6.20
C ILE A 37 6.58 -0.23 7.73
N SER A 38 7.37 0.60 8.41
CA SER A 38 7.33 0.69 9.88
C SER A 38 5.98 1.18 10.41
N ALA A 39 5.28 2.07 9.70
CA ALA A 39 3.94 2.49 10.07
C ALA A 39 2.93 1.33 9.94
N PHE A 40 3.04 0.52 8.88
CA PHE A 40 2.23 -0.68 8.70
C PHE A 40 2.50 -1.73 9.77
N ASP A 41 3.77 -1.99 10.11
CA ASP A 41 4.13 -2.93 11.17
C ASP A 41 3.48 -2.53 12.50
N LYS A 42 3.53 -1.24 12.85
CA LYS A 42 2.86 -0.73 14.05
C LYS A 42 1.33 -0.84 13.97
N LEU A 43 0.72 -0.64 12.80
CA LEU A 43 -0.71 -0.88 12.63
C LEU A 43 -1.02 -2.36 12.89
N ARG A 44 -0.20 -3.27 12.36
CA ARG A 44 -0.36 -4.71 12.56
C ARG A 44 -0.22 -5.12 14.03
N ASP A 45 0.59 -4.44 14.83
CA ASP A 45 0.70 -4.67 16.28
C ASP A 45 -0.62 -4.40 17.02
N HIS A 46 -1.54 -3.63 16.42
CA HIS A 46 -2.91 -3.44 16.92
C HIS A 46 -3.91 -4.51 16.43
N GLY A 47 -3.42 -5.56 15.76
CA GLY A 47 -4.21 -6.62 15.18
C GLY A 47 -5.14 -6.12 14.08
N ASP A 48 -6.32 -6.72 13.99
CA ASP A 48 -7.29 -6.42 12.93
C ASP A 48 -7.79 -4.98 12.98
N ASN A 49 -7.86 -4.35 14.15
CA ASN A 49 -8.22 -2.94 14.25
C ASN A 49 -7.25 -2.03 13.48
N GLY A 50 -5.95 -2.35 13.48
CA GLY A 50 -4.97 -1.56 12.74
C GLY A 50 -4.99 -1.84 11.24
N ARG A 51 -5.24 -3.09 10.83
CA ARG A 51 -5.47 -3.42 9.42
C ARG A 51 -6.74 -2.75 8.89
N GLU A 52 -7.81 -2.76 9.68
CA GLU A 52 -9.08 -2.12 9.37
C GLU A 52 -8.92 -0.60 9.25
N ALA A 53 -8.16 0.04 10.15
CA ALA A 53 -7.91 1.48 10.07
C ALA A 53 -7.27 1.91 8.74
N LEU A 54 -6.43 1.06 8.13
CA LEU A 54 -5.77 1.35 6.86
C LEU A 54 -6.73 1.33 5.65
N THR A 55 -7.90 0.68 5.77
CA THR A 55 -8.88 0.56 4.67
C THR A 55 -9.42 1.91 4.20
N VAL A 56 -9.39 2.93 5.04
CA VAL A 56 -9.80 4.30 4.68
C VAL A 56 -9.01 4.84 3.47
N LEU A 57 -7.78 4.35 3.28
CA LEU A 57 -6.92 4.77 2.18
C LEU A 57 -7.35 4.22 0.81
N PHE A 58 -8.29 3.28 0.72
CA PHE A 58 -8.86 2.84 -0.55
C PHE A 58 -9.57 3.99 -1.29
N ASN A 59 -10.00 5.02 -0.56
CA ASN A 59 -10.64 6.22 -1.11
C ASN A 59 -9.72 7.45 -1.16
N HIS A 60 -8.43 7.30 -0.83
CA HIS A 60 -7.49 8.42 -0.76
C HIS A 60 -7.36 9.17 -2.11
N PRO A 61 -7.25 10.50 -2.19
CA PRO A 61 -7.23 11.21 -3.48
C PRO A 61 -6.11 10.78 -4.44
N ARG A 62 -4.97 10.32 -3.92
CA ARG A 62 -3.86 9.81 -4.75
C ARG A 62 -3.95 8.30 -5.00
N MET A 63 -3.82 7.90 -6.27
CA MET A 63 -3.90 6.50 -6.70
C MET A 63 -2.75 5.63 -6.19
N ASP A 64 -1.53 6.16 -6.11
CA ASP A 64 -0.37 5.44 -5.56
C ASP A 64 -0.58 5.00 -4.11
N VAL A 65 -1.20 5.86 -3.29
CA VAL A 65 -1.58 5.54 -1.91
C VAL A 65 -2.65 4.45 -1.87
N ARG A 66 -3.69 4.53 -2.71
CA ARG A 66 -4.73 3.47 -2.80
C ARG A 66 -4.13 2.12 -3.15
N VAL A 67 -3.28 2.08 -4.18
CA VAL A 67 -2.62 0.87 -4.67
C VAL A 67 -1.73 0.25 -3.60
N MET A 68 -0.93 1.07 -2.89
CA MET A 68 -0.08 0.54 -1.84
C MET A 68 -0.88 -0.01 -0.65
N ALA A 69 -1.92 0.71 -0.20
CA ALA A 69 -2.79 0.23 0.87
C ALA A 69 -3.47 -1.10 0.48
N ALA A 70 -3.99 -1.20 -0.75
CA ALA A 70 -4.61 -2.41 -1.25
C ALA A 70 -3.64 -3.59 -1.32
N ALA A 71 -2.41 -3.36 -1.79
CA ALA A 71 -1.39 -4.42 -1.82
C ALA A 71 -1.06 -4.95 -0.42
N TYR A 72 -1.03 -4.09 0.60
CA TYR A 72 -0.78 -4.47 1.99
C TYR A 72 -1.98 -5.16 2.66
N LEU A 73 -3.20 -4.88 2.20
CA LEU A 73 -4.43 -5.45 2.75
C LEU A 73 -4.99 -6.61 1.92
N LEU A 74 -4.27 -7.12 0.93
CA LEU A 74 -4.73 -8.19 0.03
C LEU A 74 -5.21 -9.46 0.75
N ARG A 75 -4.64 -9.80 1.91
CA ARG A 75 -5.10 -10.95 2.72
C ARG A 75 -6.26 -10.62 3.66
N TYR A 76 -6.29 -9.40 4.16
CA TYR A 76 -7.25 -8.98 5.18
C TYR A 76 -8.58 -8.54 4.56
N ARG A 77 -8.54 -7.80 3.45
CA ARG A 77 -9.67 -7.28 2.69
C ARG A 77 -9.54 -7.66 1.22
N THR A 78 -9.50 -8.97 0.95
CA THR A 78 -9.14 -9.49 -0.38
C THR A 78 -9.99 -8.94 -1.50
N ASN A 79 -11.32 -8.95 -1.36
CA ASN A 79 -12.22 -8.52 -2.43
C ASN A 79 -12.08 -7.01 -2.71
N GLU A 80 -12.06 -6.20 -1.66
CA GLU A 80 -11.92 -4.74 -1.77
C GLU A 80 -10.54 -4.35 -2.31
N ALA A 81 -9.46 -4.99 -1.81
CA ALA A 81 -8.11 -4.77 -2.27
C ALA A 81 -7.94 -5.15 -3.75
N ILE A 82 -8.46 -6.30 -4.18
CA ILE A 82 -8.44 -6.72 -5.59
C ILE A 82 -9.20 -5.70 -6.44
N ALA A 83 -10.37 -5.23 -6.00
CA ALA A 83 -11.14 -4.25 -6.75
C ALA A 83 -10.35 -2.94 -6.98
N VAL A 84 -9.69 -2.42 -5.93
CA VAL A 84 -8.84 -1.22 -6.02
C VAL A 84 -7.66 -1.44 -6.96
N LEU A 85 -6.95 -2.58 -6.83
CA LEU A 85 -5.80 -2.90 -7.68
C LEU A 85 -6.22 -3.12 -9.14
N ALA A 86 -7.33 -3.80 -9.39
CA ALA A 86 -7.84 -4.07 -10.73
C ALA A 86 -8.27 -2.79 -11.43
N GLU A 87 -8.90 -1.86 -10.73
CA GLU A 87 -9.23 -0.55 -11.28
C GLU A 87 -7.96 0.25 -11.61
N ALA A 88 -7.00 0.29 -10.69
CA ALA A 88 -5.75 1.02 -10.90
C ALA A 88 -4.91 0.43 -12.05
N ALA A 89 -4.98 -0.88 -12.28
CA ALA A 89 -4.22 -1.58 -13.32
C ALA A 89 -4.71 -1.30 -14.76
N LYS A 90 -5.89 -0.70 -14.95
CA LYS A 90 -6.44 -0.37 -16.28
C LYS A 90 -5.71 0.77 -16.99
N GLY A 91 -4.96 1.59 -16.25
CA GLY A 91 -4.23 2.73 -16.80
C GLY A 91 -2.85 2.36 -17.37
N GLU A 92 -2.11 3.39 -17.77
CA GLU A 92 -0.71 3.27 -18.20
C GLU A 92 0.24 4.00 -17.24
N GLY A 93 1.50 3.54 -17.22
CA GLY A 93 2.56 4.13 -16.40
C GLY A 93 2.84 3.38 -15.10
N PHE A 94 3.58 4.03 -14.21
CA PHE A 94 4.22 3.37 -13.08
C PHE A 94 3.25 2.80 -12.03
N VAL A 95 2.19 3.54 -11.70
CA VAL A 95 1.22 3.12 -10.69
C VAL A 95 0.34 1.96 -11.20
N PRO A 96 -0.26 2.03 -12.41
CA PRO A 96 -0.95 0.88 -13.01
C PRO A 96 -0.07 -0.36 -13.14
N PHE A 97 1.19 -0.20 -13.56
CA PHE A 97 2.14 -1.32 -13.63
C PHE A 97 2.32 -2.00 -12.27
N LYS A 98 2.51 -1.24 -11.19
CA LYS A 98 2.62 -1.79 -9.83
C LYS A 98 1.36 -2.55 -9.41
N ALA A 99 0.17 -2.00 -9.71
CA ALA A 99 -1.09 -2.66 -9.39
C ALA A 99 -1.23 -4.01 -10.11
N GLY A 100 -0.89 -4.05 -11.41
CA GLY A 100 -0.87 -5.29 -12.19
C GLY A 100 0.13 -6.32 -11.66
N GLN A 101 1.33 -5.88 -11.24
CA GLN A 101 2.30 -6.78 -10.61
C GLN A 101 1.77 -7.35 -9.28
N ALA A 102 1.09 -6.54 -8.46
CA ALA A 102 0.51 -7.01 -7.20
C ALA A 102 -0.55 -8.10 -7.43
N LEU A 103 -1.47 -7.88 -8.38
CA LEU A 103 -2.48 -8.87 -8.76
C LEU A 103 -1.85 -10.16 -9.30
N LYS A 104 -0.90 -10.04 -10.22
CA LYS A 104 -0.19 -11.20 -10.78
C LYS A 104 0.48 -12.04 -9.69
N ARG A 105 1.19 -11.41 -8.75
CA ARG A 105 1.88 -12.11 -7.65
C ARG A 105 0.92 -12.73 -6.64
N TRP A 106 -0.24 -12.11 -6.46
CA TRP A 106 -1.33 -12.68 -5.67
C TRP A 106 -1.89 -13.94 -6.33
N GLU A 107 -2.22 -13.88 -7.63
CA GLU A 107 -2.74 -15.01 -8.42
C GLU A 107 -1.75 -16.18 -8.50
N GLU A 108 -0.45 -15.89 -8.63
CA GLU A 108 0.62 -16.90 -8.64
C GLU A 108 0.80 -17.61 -7.27
N GLY A 109 0.12 -17.15 -6.21
CA GLY A 109 0.30 -17.67 -4.85
C GLY A 109 1.70 -17.45 -4.27
N THR A 110 2.54 -16.64 -4.94
CA THR A 110 3.94 -16.39 -4.56
C THR A 110 4.02 -15.51 -3.30
N TRP A 111 2.94 -14.79 -3.01
CA TRP A 111 2.85 -13.86 -1.90
C TRP A 111 2.36 -14.53 -0.61
N ALA A 112 3.32 -14.94 0.22
CA ALA A 112 3.13 -15.22 1.65
C ALA A 112 2.96 -13.92 2.46
N LEU A 113 2.08 -13.02 2.00
CA LEU A 113 1.76 -11.79 2.73
C LEU A 113 1.16 -12.20 4.08
N ASP A 114 1.74 -11.78 5.20
CA ASP A 114 1.13 -11.91 6.53
C ASP A 114 0.47 -13.30 6.79
N PRO A 115 1.26 -14.37 6.93
CA PRO A 115 0.71 -15.66 7.38
C PRO A 115 0.12 -15.49 8.78
N GLU A 116 -1.04 -16.11 9.02
CA GLU A 116 -1.64 -16.24 10.36
C GLU A 116 -0.65 -16.81 11.38
#